data_AF-A0A966CD65-F1
#
_entry.id   AF-A0A966CD65-F1
#
_cell.length_a   1.000
_cell.length_b   1.000
_cell.length_c   1.000
_cell.angle_alpha   90.00
_cell.angle_beta   90.00
_cell.angle_gamma   90.00
#
_symmetry.space_group_name_H-M   'P 1'
#
loop_
_entity.id
_entity.type
_entity.pdbx_description
1 polymer ?
#
loop_
_entity_poly.entity_id
_entity_poly.type
_entity_poly.pdbx_seq_one_letter_code
_entity_poly.pdbx_strand_id
1 'polypeptide(L)'
;MKKSLNILKEYTSGQRSFLHANLAHVNLKGAILTNLDLSGSDLSCVTMINVDLRESNLSKCKLKGAHLKGCNLTGVIFDLADLTSANLSNSNCKKANFKKSNLSHGHLTNTNLIKANLSNANLIGTSFNQSDLSYANLKKANLTNACLTRSNLTETILDEATLCSASLVATTLNKTSFKDAEYDIQTLFDLNFHPEEWGMKKSLEITIMEILDSFNYVVKIASHYLGNTISTKYIELFRPFNNHYLNVFKINSQGLITVEENSTKTINYSQLKFYQEWIRKYIQFCSLIFKDFESSLEPQKVIGYEIKSGFRNR
;
A
#
# COMPACT_ATOMS: atom_id res chain seq x y z
N MET A 1 -31.72 -2.31 -25.06
CA MET A 1 -31.94 -2.04 -23.62
C MET A 1 -31.35 -3.19 -22.82
N LYS A 2 -30.27 -2.98 -22.05
CA LYS A 2 -29.84 -3.98 -21.06
C LYS A 2 -30.92 -4.01 -19.97
N LYS A 3 -31.55 -5.17 -19.77
CA LYS A 3 -32.47 -5.41 -18.66
C LYS A 3 -31.74 -5.01 -17.36
N SER A 4 -32.34 -4.16 -16.53
CA SER A 4 -31.76 -3.87 -15.22
C SER A 4 -31.77 -5.16 -14.40
N LEU A 5 -30.58 -5.61 -14.01
CA LEU A 5 -30.39 -6.81 -13.20
C LEU A 5 -31.02 -6.57 -11.82
N ASN A 6 -32.05 -7.35 -11.46
CA ASN A 6 -32.60 -7.34 -10.11
C ASN A 6 -32.12 -8.60 -9.38
N ILE A 7 -30.92 -8.51 -8.82
CA ILE A 7 -30.24 -9.62 -8.15
C ILE A 7 -31.08 -10.27 -7.04
N LEU A 8 -31.86 -9.50 -6.29
CA LEU A 8 -32.69 -10.04 -5.21
C LEU A 8 -33.78 -10.97 -5.76
N LYS A 9 -34.46 -10.55 -6.83
CA LYS A 9 -35.48 -11.38 -7.49
C LYS A 9 -34.87 -12.65 -8.08
N GLU A 10 -33.75 -12.52 -8.78
CA GLU A 10 -33.08 -13.67 -9.40
C GLU A 10 -32.54 -14.65 -8.35
N TYR A 11 -32.01 -14.13 -7.24
CA TYR A 11 -31.59 -14.95 -6.10
C TYR A 11 -32.76 -15.73 -5.50
N THR A 12 -33.92 -15.08 -5.31
CA THR A 12 -35.12 -15.77 -4.83
C THR A 12 -35.65 -16.83 -5.79
N SER A 13 -35.41 -16.69 -7.10
CA SER A 13 -35.74 -17.73 -8.09
C SER A 13 -34.69 -18.85 -8.19
N GLY A 14 -33.70 -18.88 -7.29
CA GLY A 14 -32.69 -19.92 -7.25
C GLY A 14 -31.40 -19.62 -8.02
N GLN A 15 -31.30 -18.47 -8.70
CA GLN A 15 -30.05 -18.07 -9.36
C GLN A 15 -28.97 -17.85 -8.29
N ARG A 16 -27.79 -18.42 -8.50
CA ARG A 16 -26.63 -18.22 -7.61
C ARG A 16 -25.43 -17.62 -8.32
N SER A 17 -25.40 -17.68 -9.65
CA SER A 17 -24.29 -17.18 -10.46
C SER A 17 -24.64 -15.84 -11.09
N PHE A 18 -23.85 -14.82 -10.75
CA PHE A 18 -23.95 -13.45 -11.23
C PHE A 18 -22.58 -12.98 -11.73
N LEU A 19 -21.88 -13.85 -12.44
CA LEU A 19 -20.53 -13.60 -12.97
C LEU A 19 -20.50 -12.33 -13.81
N HIS A 20 -19.50 -11.49 -13.58
CA HIS A 20 -19.28 -10.26 -14.34
C HIS A 20 -20.49 -9.30 -14.36
N ALA A 21 -21.39 -9.41 -13.38
CA ALA A 21 -22.53 -8.52 -13.28
C ALA A 21 -22.08 -7.09 -12.98
N ASN A 22 -22.83 -6.11 -13.48
CA ASN A 22 -22.70 -4.73 -13.04
C ASN A 22 -23.73 -4.46 -11.94
N LEU A 23 -23.24 -4.35 -10.72
CA LEU A 23 -23.98 -4.09 -9.48
C LEU A 23 -23.42 -2.86 -8.76
N ALA A 24 -22.68 -2.01 -9.47
CA ALA A 24 -22.16 -0.78 -8.92
C ALA A 24 -23.31 0.09 -8.39
N HIS A 25 -23.12 0.69 -7.21
CA HIS A 25 -24.11 1.52 -6.53
C HIS A 25 -25.43 0.84 -6.12
N VAL A 26 -25.58 -0.48 -6.31
CA VAL A 26 -26.79 -1.19 -5.92
C VAL A 26 -26.91 -1.23 -4.39
N ASN A 27 -28.14 -1.12 -3.88
CA ASN A 27 -28.43 -1.26 -2.45
C ASN A 27 -28.97 -2.65 -2.15
N LEU A 28 -28.23 -3.41 -1.35
CA LEU A 28 -28.54 -4.76 -0.89
C LEU A 28 -28.61 -4.84 0.64
N LYS A 29 -28.78 -3.71 1.34
CA LYS A 29 -28.78 -3.65 2.81
C LYS A 29 -29.70 -4.72 3.42
N GLY A 30 -29.16 -5.49 4.35
CA GLY A 30 -29.89 -6.53 5.09
C GLY A 30 -30.23 -7.79 4.28
N ALA A 31 -29.79 -7.89 3.02
CA ALA A 31 -30.09 -9.06 2.21
C ALA A 31 -29.36 -10.32 2.70
N ILE A 32 -29.95 -11.49 2.42
CA ILE A 32 -29.35 -12.80 2.66
C ILE A 32 -29.00 -13.38 1.29
N LEU A 33 -27.71 -13.38 0.96
CA LEU A 33 -27.13 -13.72 -0.35
C LEU A 33 -25.96 -14.70 -0.19
N THR A 34 -26.17 -15.75 0.60
CA THR A 34 -25.18 -16.80 0.87
C THR A 34 -24.90 -17.66 -0.36
N ASN A 35 -23.68 -18.22 -0.46
CA ASN A 35 -23.27 -19.14 -1.54
C ASN A 35 -23.49 -18.55 -2.95
N LEU A 36 -23.23 -17.25 -3.10
CA LEU A 36 -23.40 -16.51 -4.33
C LEU A 36 -22.07 -16.47 -5.09
N ASP A 37 -22.09 -16.69 -6.39
CA ASP A 37 -20.92 -16.46 -7.25
C ASP A 37 -21.06 -15.11 -7.95
N LEU A 38 -20.30 -14.13 -7.47
CA LEU A 38 -20.18 -12.79 -8.03
C LEU A 38 -18.87 -12.59 -8.77
N SER A 39 -18.07 -13.64 -8.99
CA SER A 39 -16.68 -13.44 -9.40
C SER A 39 -16.54 -12.58 -10.67
N GLY A 40 -15.58 -11.65 -10.61
CA GLY A 40 -15.34 -10.67 -11.66
C GLY A 40 -16.42 -9.60 -11.85
N SER A 41 -17.39 -9.48 -10.94
CA SER A 41 -18.44 -8.44 -11.00
C SER A 41 -17.94 -7.06 -10.61
N ASP A 42 -18.66 -6.04 -11.08
CA ASP A 42 -18.49 -4.68 -10.61
C ASP A 42 -19.47 -4.39 -9.47
N LEU A 43 -18.94 -4.22 -8.27
CA LEU A 43 -19.62 -3.91 -7.02
C LEU A 43 -19.10 -2.58 -6.45
N SER A 44 -18.55 -1.71 -7.30
CA SER A 44 -18.00 -0.42 -6.88
C SER A 44 -19.08 0.40 -6.19
N CYS A 45 -18.76 0.96 -5.01
CA CYS A 45 -19.70 1.75 -4.20
C CYS A 45 -21.04 1.06 -3.89
N VAL A 46 -21.11 -0.28 -3.92
CA VAL A 46 -22.32 -1.03 -3.54
C VAL A 46 -22.63 -0.80 -2.06
N THR A 47 -23.92 -0.73 -1.71
CA THR A 47 -24.36 -0.67 -0.31
C THR A 47 -24.77 -2.06 0.17
N MET A 48 -23.87 -2.72 0.88
CA MET A 48 -24.07 -4.03 1.52
C MET A 48 -23.86 -3.87 3.03
N ILE A 49 -24.78 -3.19 3.72
CA ILE A 49 -24.72 -3.07 5.18
C ILE A 49 -25.52 -4.23 5.79
N ASN A 50 -24.93 -4.94 6.75
CA ASN A 50 -25.55 -6.09 7.43
C ASN A 50 -26.05 -7.20 6.47
N VAL A 51 -25.33 -7.44 5.38
CA VAL A 51 -25.66 -8.50 4.40
C VAL A 51 -25.00 -9.81 4.82
N ASP A 52 -25.70 -10.92 4.61
CA ASP A 52 -25.12 -12.25 4.75
C ASP A 52 -24.64 -12.76 3.39
N LEU A 53 -23.32 -12.80 3.20
CA LEU A 53 -22.65 -13.31 1.99
C LEU A 53 -21.81 -14.55 2.29
N ARG A 54 -22.11 -15.29 3.37
CA ARG A 54 -21.30 -16.46 3.74
C ARG A 54 -21.05 -17.40 2.57
N GLU A 55 -19.81 -17.87 2.48
CA GLU A 55 -19.34 -18.83 1.47
C GLU A 55 -19.54 -18.35 0.02
N SER A 56 -19.74 -17.04 -0.20
CA SER A 56 -19.85 -16.46 -1.54
C SER A 56 -18.47 -16.24 -2.19
N ASN A 57 -18.43 -16.31 -3.51
CA ASN A 57 -17.25 -16.05 -4.32
C ASN A 57 -17.29 -14.61 -4.88
N LEU A 58 -16.47 -13.74 -4.32
CA LEU A 58 -16.26 -12.35 -4.77
C LEU A 58 -14.85 -12.16 -5.35
N SER A 59 -14.22 -13.24 -5.82
CA SER A 59 -12.88 -13.17 -6.41
C SER A 59 -12.87 -12.26 -7.63
N LYS A 60 -11.79 -11.48 -7.79
CA LYS A 60 -11.57 -10.55 -8.90
C LYS A 60 -12.66 -9.46 -9.05
N CYS A 61 -13.52 -9.27 -8.05
CA CYS A 61 -14.53 -8.22 -8.08
C CYS A 61 -13.90 -6.83 -7.94
N LYS A 62 -14.56 -5.83 -8.51
CA LYS A 62 -14.31 -4.42 -8.20
C LYS A 62 -15.22 -4.02 -7.04
N LEU A 63 -14.63 -3.73 -5.89
CA LEU A 63 -15.31 -3.37 -4.63
C LEU A 63 -14.80 -2.03 -4.09
N LYS A 64 -14.22 -1.20 -4.95
CA LYS A 64 -13.70 0.11 -4.57
C LYS A 64 -14.81 0.94 -3.91
N GLY A 65 -14.54 1.42 -2.70
CA GLY A 65 -15.50 2.20 -1.90
C GLY A 65 -16.77 1.44 -1.49
N ALA A 66 -16.81 0.10 -1.57
CA ALA A 66 -17.98 -0.68 -1.16
C ALA A 66 -18.29 -0.51 0.33
N HIS A 67 -19.57 -0.38 0.67
CA HIS A 67 -20.02 -0.31 2.07
C HIS A 67 -20.42 -1.71 2.53
N LEU A 68 -19.52 -2.39 3.24
CA LEU A 68 -19.65 -3.77 3.72
C LEU A 68 -19.85 -3.86 5.25
N LYS A 69 -20.14 -2.73 5.93
CA LYS A 69 -20.21 -2.65 7.40
C LYS A 69 -21.19 -3.66 7.97
N GLY A 70 -20.75 -4.42 8.97
CA GLY A 70 -21.60 -5.38 9.70
C GLY A 70 -21.98 -6.63 8.91
N CYS A 71 -21.37 -6.88 7.74
CA CYS A 71 -21.67 -8.07 6.94
C CYS A 71 -21.20 -9.36 7.61
N ASN A 72 -21.90 -10.45 7.30
CA ASN A 72 -21.38 -11.79 7.51
C ASN A 72 -20.66 -12.25 6.24
N LEU A 73 -19.34 -12.21 6.29
CA LEU A 73 -18.40 -12.55 5.22
C LEU A 73 -17.61 -13.83 5.57
N THR A 74 -18.16 -14.70 6.43
CA THR A 74 -17.47 -15.94 6.82
C THR A 74 -17.22 -16.79 5.57
N GLY A 75 -15.97 -17.22 5.38
CA GLY A 75 -15.58 -18.08 4.25
C GLY A 75 -15.61 -17.42 2.86
N VAL A 76 -15.87 -16.11 2.77
CA VAL A 76 -15.94 -15.41 1.48
C VAL A 76 -14.59 -15.41 0.77
N ILE A 77 -14.61 -15.63 -0.54
CA ILE A 77 -13.42 -15.57 -1.39
C ILE A 77 -13.33 -14.19 -2.04
N PHE A 78 -12.34 -13.40 -1.66
CA PHE A 78 -11.97 -12.09 -2.20
C PHE A 78 -10.64 -12.14 -3.00
N ASP A 79 -10.17 -13.31 -3.40
CA ASP A 79 -8.89 -13.45 -4.13
C ASP A 79 -8.82 -12.49 -5.32
N LEU A 80 -7.74 -11.69 -5.36
CA LEU A 80 -7.49 -10.69 -6.40
C LEU A 80 -8.58 -9.61 -6.54
N ALA A 81 -9.49 -9.44 -5.57
CA ALA A 81 -10.48 -8.38 -5.58
C ALA A 81 -9.87 -7.01 -5.25
N ASP A 82 -10.45 -5.95 -5.79
CA ASP A 82 -10.11 -4.56 -5.46
C ASP A 82 -11.09 -3.99 -4.44
N LEU A 83 -10.72 -4.02 -3.15
CA LEU A 83 -11.45 -3.43 -2.03
C LEU A 83 -10.85 -2.08 -1.58
N THR A 84 -10.18 -1.34 -2.47
CA THR A 84 -9.61 -0.02 -2.13
C THR A 84 -10.67 0.86 -1.48
N SER A 85 -10.37 1.40 -0.29
CA SER A 85 -11.29 2.26 0.49
C SER A 85 -12.63 1.62 0.87
N ALA A 86 -12.77 0.29 0.80
CA ALA A 86 -13.99 -0.38 1.24
C ALA A 86 -14.13 -0.34 2.77
N ASN A 87 -15.36 -0.31 3.26
CA ASN A 87 -15.66 -0.30 4.70
C ASN A 87 -16.21 -1.65 5.14
N LEU A 88 -15.37 -2.48 5.77
CA LEU A 88 -15.73 -3.77 6.37
C LEU A 88 -15.82 -3.69 7.91
N SER A 89 -15.92 -2.50 8.50
CA SER A 89 -15.94 -2.34 9.96
C SER A 89 -17.07 -3.14 10.61
N ASN A 90 -16.82 -3.74 11.78
CA ASN A 90 -17.77 -4.58 12.52
C ASN A 90 -18.27 -5.82 11.76
N SER A 91 -17.60 -6.23 10.67
CA SER A 91 -18.01 -7.40 9.88
C SER A 91 -17.38 -8.67 10.42
N ASN A 92 -18.01 -9.82 10.12
CA ASN A 92 -17.43 -11.12 10.39
C ASN A 92 -16.78 -11.68 9.12
N CYS A 93 -15.46 -11.58 9.01
CA CYS A 93 -14.63 -12.09 7.92
C CYS A 93 -13.85 -13.37 8.33
N LYS A 94 -14.34 -14.11 9.33
CA LYS A 94 -13.70 -15.35 9.79
C LYS A 94 -13.49 -16.31 8.61
N LYS A 95 -12.28 -16.85 8.47
CA LYS A 95 -11.87 -17.74 7.36
C LYS A 95 -12.02 -17.14 5.95
N ALA A 96 -12.25 -15.84 5.80
CA ALA A 96 -12.30 -15.22 4.47
C ALA A 96 -10.93 -15.28 3.79
N ASN A 97 -10.92 -15.38 2.47
CA ASN A 97 -9.71 -15.45 1.66
C ASN A 97 -9.52 -14.12 0.90
N PHE A 98 -8.58 -13.30 1.35
CA PHE A 98 -8.18 -12.02 0.78
C PHE A 98 -6.83 -12.11 0.03
N LYS A 99 -6.41 -13.31 -0.39
CA LYS A 99 -5.08 -13.52 -0.99
C LYS A 99 -4.90 -12.62 -2.21
N LYS A 100 -3.79 -11.86 -2.23
CA LYS A 100 -3.46 -10.92 -3.32
C LYS A 100 -4.55 -9.87 -3.62
N SER A 101 -5.48 -9.63 -2.70
CA SER A 101 -6.48 -8.57 -2.84
C SER A 101 -5.86 -7.20 -2.52
N ASN A 102 -6.51 -6.13 -2.96
CA ASN A 102 -6.13 -4.77 -2.64
C ASN A 102 -7.14 -4.19 -1.65
N LEU A 103 -6.75 -4.01 -0.38
CA LEU A 103 -7.55 -3.33 0.65
C LEU A 103 -6.91 -2.01 1.09
N SER A 104 -6.10 -1.39 0.23
CA SER A 104 -5.43 -0.13 0.59
C SER A 104 -6.47 0.93 1.00
N HIS A 105 -6.18 1.62 2.10
CA HIS A 105 -7.07 2.58 2.76
C HIS A 105 -8.44 2.02 3.19
N GLY A 106 -8.58 0.70 3.30
CA GLY A 106 -9.80 0.05 3.79
C GLY A 106 -10.02 0.23 5.29
N HIS A 107 -11.29 0.14 5.70
CA HIS A 107 -11.70 0.24 7.11
C HIS A 107 -12.15 -1.13 7.63
N LEU A 108 -11.34 -1.75 8.50
CA LEU A 108 -11.58 -3.04 9.15
C LEU A 108 -11.56 -2.92 10.69
N THR A 109 -12.04 -1.79 11.21
CA THR A 109 -12.15 -1.57 12.66
C THR A 109 -13.19 -2.52 13.27
N ASN A 110 -12.86 -3.15 14.40
CA ASN A 110 -13.72 -4.15 15.07
C ASN A 110 -14.13 -5.34 14.18
N THR A 111 -13.34 -5.69 13.17
CA THR A 111 -13.64 -6.79 12.26
C THR A 111 -13.12 -8.12 12.83
N ASN A 112 -13.90 -9.21 12.68
CA ASN A 112 -13.42 -10.56 13.00
C ASN A 112 -12.72 -11.13 11.75
N LEU A 113 -11.41 -11.32 11.82
CA LEU A 113 -10.54 -11.86 10.76
C LEU A 113 -9.90 -13.19 11.21
N ILE A 114 -10.48 -13.88 12.20
CA ILE A 114 -9.94 -15.14 12.71
C ILE A 114 -9.74 -16.12 11.56
N LYS A 115 -8.53 -16.67 11.41
CA LYS A 115 -8.15 -17.61 10.35
C LYS A 115 -8.32 -17.06 8.92
N ALA A 116 -8.40 -15.74 8.73
CA ALA A 116 -8.44 -15.15 7.39
C ALA A 116 -7.09 -15.30 6.68
N ASN A 117 -7.13 -15.45 5.36
CA ASN A 117 -5.91 -15.48 4.53
C ASN A 117 -5.75 -14.13 3.82
N LEU A 118 -4.81 -13.31 4.27
CA LEU A 118 -4.44 -12.01 3.70
C LEU A 118 -3.05 -12.06 3.05
N SER A 119 -2.54 -13.26 2.72
CA SER A 119 -1.18 -13.39 2.19
C SER A 119 -1.04 -12.64 0.86
N ASN A 120 0.07 -11.91 0.72
CA ASN A 120 0.38 -11.04 -0.42
C ASN A 120 -0.68 -9.94 -0.69
N ALA A 121 -1.55 -9.61 0.27
CA ALA A 121 -2.52 -8.53 0.11
C ALA A 121 -1.84 -7.14 0.19
N ASN A 122 -2.39 -6.17 -0.53
CA ASN A 122 -2.03 -4.76 -0.36
C ASN A 122 -2.92 -4.14 0.73
N LEU A 123 -2.34 -3.83 1.89
CA LEU A 123 -3.00 -3.32 3.09
C LEU A 123 -2.46 -1.93 3.49
N ILE A 124 -1.94 -1.17 2.51
CA ILE A 124 -1.38 0.15 2.76
C ILE A 124 -2.44 1.06 3.38
N GLY A 125 -2.14 1.67 4.53
CA GLY A 125 -3.04 2.62 5.20
C GLY A 125 -4.35 2.01 5.70
N THR A 126 -4.44 0.68 5.79
CA THR A 126 -5.65 -0.02 6.24
C THR A 126 -5.79 0.08 7.77
N SER A 127 -7.01 0.32 8.25
CA SER A 127 -7.32 0.35 9.69
C SER A 127 -7.84 -1.00 10.17
N PHE A 128 -7.07 -1.70 11.00
CA PHE A 128 -7.41 -2.93 11.71
C PHE A 128 -7.64 -2.69 13.22
N ASN A 129 -7.82 -1.45 13.65
CA ASN A 129 -7.96 -1.14 15.07
C ASN A 129 -9.04 -2.01 15.75
N GLN A 130 -8.70 -2.59 16.89
CA GLN A 130 -9.60 -3.45 17.69
C GLN A 130 -10.15 -4.69 16.94
N SER A 131 -9.54 -5.08 15.82
CA SER A 131 -9.92 -6.30 15.09
C SER A 131 -9.28 -7.55 15.69
N ASP A 132 -9.88 -8.71 15.42
CA ASP A 132 -9.32 -10.00 15.80
C ASP A 132 -8.75 -10.72 14.57
N LEU A 133 -7.43 -10.73 14.44
CA LEU A 133 -6.69 -11.42 13.38
C LEU A 133 -6.07 -12.74 13.86
N SER A 134 -6.55 -13.31 14.97
CA SER A 134 -5.96 -14.54 15.50
C SER A 134 -5.91 -15.65 14.46
N TYR A 135 -4.78 -16.33 14.35
CA TYR A 135 -4.52 -17.39 13.36
C TYR A 135 -4.61 -16.93 11.89
N ALA A 136 -4.63 -15.63 11.61
CA ALA A 136 -4.64 -15.13 10.24
C ALA A 136 -3.26 -15.28 9.58
N ASN A 137 -3.27 -15.37 8.25
CA ASN A 137 -2.06 -15.40 7.44
C ASN A 137 -1.87 -14.07 6.71
N LEU A 138 -0.94 -13.24 7.16
CA LEU A 138 -0.51 -11.99 6.53
C LEU A 138 0.88 -12.11 5.87
N LYS A 139 1.34 -13.34 5.58
CA LYS A 139 2.64 -13.56 4.94
C LYS A 139 2.77 -12.74 3.66
N LYS A 140 3.86 -11.97 3.52
CA LYS A 140 4.14 -11.07 2.37
C LYS A 140 3.10 -9.97 2.15
N ALA A 141 2.25 -9.67 3.13
CA ALA A 141 1.31 -8.56 3.00
C ALA A 141 2.05 -7.22 3.13
N ASN A 142 1.57 -6.20 2.42
CA ASN A 142 2.08 -4.84 2.57
C ASN A 142 1.19 -4.06 3.56
N LEU A 143 1.66 -3.87 4.79
CA LEU A 143 0.99 -3.17 5.88
C LEU A 143 1.55 -1.75 6.09
N THR A 144 2.19 -1.15 5.08
CA THR A 144 2.78 0.19 5.21
C THR A 144 1.71 1.20 5.65
N ASN A 145 1.97 1.99 6.70
CA ASN A 145 1.02 2.91 7.33
C ASN A 145 -0.28 2.26 7.88
N ALA A 146 -0.33 0.94 8.05
CA ALA A 146 -1.52 0.29 8.60
C ALA A 146 -1.66 0.54 10.11
N CYS A 147 -2.89 0.66 10.60
CA CYS A 147 -3.18 0.84 12.02
C CYS A 147 -3.73 -0.46 12.60
N LEU A 148 -2.96 -1.14 13.45
CA LEU A 148 -3.34 -2.38 14.13
C LEU A 148 -3.60 -2.16 15.63
N THR A 149 -3.77 -0.92 16.08
CA THR A 149 -3.86 -0.58 17.50
C THR A 149 -4.94 -1.38 18.23
N ARG A 150 -4.59 -2.01 19.35
CA ARG A 150 -5.50 -2.88 20.15
C ARG A 150 -6.07 -4.08 19.40
N SER A 151 -5.45 -4.50 18.29
CA SER A 151 -5.85 -5.73 17.60
C SER A 151 -5.25 -6.98 18.27
N ASN A 152 -5.89 -8.12 18.02
CA ASN A 152 -5.39 -9.42 18.44
C ASN A 152 -4.68 -10.12 17.27
N LEU A 153 -3.38 -10.37 17.40
CA LEU A 153 -2.53 -11.06 16.42
C LEU A 153 -2.05 -12.42 16.94
N THR A 154 -2.75 -13.03 17.89
CA THR A 154 -2.37 -14.33 18.46
C THR A 154 -2.24 -15.40 17.37
N GLU A 155 -1.09 -16.06 17.30
CA GLU A 155 -0.77 -17.08 16.28
C GLU A 155 -0.93 -16.58 14.82
N THR A 156 -0.82 -15.27 14.61
CA THR A 156 -0.82 -14.66 13.26
C THR A 156 0.55 -14.80 12.59
N ILE A 157 0.56 -15.03 11.28
CA ILE A 157 1.78 -15.11 10.48
C ILE A 157 1.99 -13.77 9.76
N LEU A 158 3.01 -13.01 10.14
CA LEU A 158 3.46 -11.77 9.50
C LEU A 158 4.81 -11.94 8.77
N ASP A 159 5.22 -13.17 8.52
CA ASP A 159 6.49 -13.47 7.84
C ASP A 159 6.62 -12.71 6.51
N GLU A 160 7.79 -12.13 6.27
CA GLU A 160 8.12 -11.37 5.05
C GLU A 160 7.13 -10.22 4.75
N ALA A 161 6.34 -9.76 5.73
CA ALA A 161 5.42 -8.63 5.57
C ALA A 161 6.13 -7.28 5.74
N THR A 162 5.65 -6.23 5.09
CA THR A 162 6.18 -4.87 5.23
C THR A 162 5.34 -4.08 6.24
N LEU A 163 5.91 -3.70 7.38
CA LEU A 163 5.28 -2.97 8.49
C LEU A 163 5.81 -1.53 8.63
N CYS A 164 6.51 -1.00 7.63
CA CYS A 164 7.03 0.37 7.62
C CYS A 164 5.93 1.38 7.99
N SER A 165 6.19 2.22 9.00
CA SER A 165 5.27 3.23 9.50
C SER A 165 3.91 2.69 10.00
N ALA A 166 3.78 1.38 10.25
CA ALA A 166 2.58 0.77 10.81
C ALA A 166 2.51 0.99 12.33
N SER A 167 1.30 0.96 12.90
CA SER A 167 1.09 1.03 14.36
C SER A 167 0.65 -0.31 14.93
N LEU A 168 1.46 -0.91 15.79
CA LEU A 168 1.20 -2.15 16.53
C LEU A 168 1.05 -1.90 18.04
N VAL A 169 0.68 -0.68 18.43
CA VAL A 169 0.51 -0.30 19.84
C VAL A 169 -0.62 -1.07 20.50
N ALA A 170 -0.38 -1.58 21.70
CA ALA A 170 -1.30 -2.38 22.50
C ALA A 170 -1.85 -3.62 21.75
N THR A 171 -1.05 -4.20 20.85
CA THR A 171 -1.43 -5.43 20.13
C THR A 171 -1.14 -6.67 20.95
N THR A 172 -2.00 -7.68 20.85
CA THR A 172 -1.71 -8.99 21.45
C THR A 172 -0.88 -9.82 20.48
N LEU A 173 0.37 -10.15 20.83
CA LEU A 173 1.35 -10.80 19.93
C LEU A 173 1.69 -12.26 20.31
N ASN A 174 0.82 -12.93 21.07
CA ASN A 174 1.10 -14.28 21.58
C ASN A 174 1.35 -15.26 20.43
N LYS A 175 2.58 -15.81 20.35
CA LYS A 175 3.02 -16.73 19.28
C LYS A 175 2.85 -16.16 17.85
N THR A 176 2.83 -14.84 17.69
CA THR A 176 2.87 -14.20 16.38
C THR A 176 4.23 -14.44 15.73
N SER A 177 4.27 -14.77 14.44
CA SER A 177 5.52 -14.91 13.70
C SER A 177 5.80 -13.65 12.89
N PHE A 178 7.00 -13.10 13.00
CA PHE A 178 7.47 -11.92 12.26
C PHE A 178 8.72 -12.21 11.43
N LYS A 179 8.97 -13.48 11.07
CA LYS A 179 10.22 -13.88 10.43
C LYS A 179 10.43 -13.11 9.13
N ASP A 180 11.57 -12.43 9.02
CA ASP A 180 11.95 -11.61 7.87
C ASP A 180 10.96 -10.46 7.56
N ALA A 181 10.07 -10.10 8.49
CA ALA A 181 9.18 -8.96 8.33
C ALA A 181 9.98 -7.65 8.42
N GLU A 182 9.62 -6.67 7.61
CA GLU A 182 10.33 -5.39 7.52
C GLU A 182 9.66 -4.32 8.38
N TYR A 183 10.44 -3.51 9.10
CA TYR A 183 9.97 -2.35 9.86
C TYR A 183 10.89 -1.15 9.67
N ASP A 184 10.39 0.07 9.92
CA ASP A 184 11.20 1.29 9.92
C ASP A 184 11.14 1.98 11.29
N ILE A 185 11.86 3.10 11.44
CA ILE A 185 11.85 3.89 12.68
C ILE A 185 10.50 4.54 13.02
N GLN A 186 9.57 4.57 12.06
CA GLN A 186 8.23 5.12 12.25
C GLN A 186 7.22 4.01 12.60
N THR A 187 7.60 2.74 12.46
CA THR A 187 6.79 1.62 12.94
C THR A 187 6.68 1.72 14.47
N LEU A 188 5.45 1.85 14.96
CA LEU A 188 5.15 2.03 16.37
C LEU A 188 4.90 0.66 17.01
N PHE A 189 5.69 0.33 18.03
CA PHE A 189 5.50 -0.84 18.87
C PHE A 189 5.29 -0.41 20.33
N ASP A 190 4.90 -1.36 21.19
CA ASP A 190 4.91 -1.13 22.64
C ASP A 190 6.36 -1.00 23.16
N LEU A 191 6.54 -0.27 24.27
CA LEU A 191 7.86 0.17 24.78
C LEU A 191 8.91 -0.95 24.93
N ASN A 192 8.47 -2.18 25.23
CA ASN A 192 9.36 -3.32 25.50
C ASN A 192 9.48 -4.28 24.31
N PHE A 193 8.98 -3.89 23.13
CA PHE A 193 9.07 -4.72 21.95
C PHE A 193 10.37 -4.44 21.20
N HIS A 194 11.17 -5.49 21.01
CA HIS A 194 12.43 -5.44 20.28
C HIS A 194 12.29 -6.22 18.96
N PRO A 195 12.05 -5.55 17.81
CA PRO A 195 11.74 -6.23 16.54
C PRO A 195 12.78 -7.27 16.10
N GLU A 196 14.06 -6.99 16.34
CA GLU A 196 15.18 -7.85 15.93
C GLU A 196 15.13 -9.23 16.63
N GLU A 197 14.67 -9.28 17.88
CA GLU A 197 14.51 -10.54 18.65
C GLU A 197 13.41 -11.43 18.06
N TRP A 198 12.48 -10.84 17.30
CA TRP A 198 11.38 -11.53 16.62
C TRP A 198 11.74 -11.92 15.18
N GLY A 199 13.00 -11.75 14.77
CA GLY A 199 13.48 -12.07 13.42
C GLY A 199 13.09 -11.04 12.37
N MET A 200 12.71 -9.83 12.79
CA MET A 200 12.39 -8.73 11.89
C MET A 200 13.66 -8.08 11.31
N LYS A 201 13.51 -7.48 10.13
CA LYS A 201 14.55 -6.74 9.44
C LYS A 201 14.22 -5.26 9.46
N LYS A 202 15.16 -4.44 9.89
CA LYS A 202 15.05 -3.00 9.71
C LYS A 202 15.13 -2.70 8.21
N SER A 203 14.13 -2.03 7.66
CA SER A 203 14.14 -1.58 6.28
C SER A 203 15.30 -0.59 6.07
N LEU A 204 15.88 -0.57 4.87
CA LEU A 204 16.94 0.38 4.50
C LEU A 204 16.57 1.81 4.92
N GLU A 205 17.35 2.35 5.86
CA GLU A 205 17.21 3.72 6.32
C GLU A 205 17.96 4.64 5.38
N ILE A 206 17.23 5.25 4.45
CA ILE A 206 17.80 6.33 3.64
C ILE A 206 17.74 7.61 4.47
N THR A 207 18.88 8.27 4.64
CA THR A 207 19.00 9.56 5.31
C THR A 207 18.72 10.72 4.34
N ILE A 208 18.32 11.88 4.88
CA ILE A 208 18.23 13.12 4.10
C ILE A 208 19.58 13.47 3.45
N MET A 209 20.70 13.16 4.11
CA MET A 209 22.04 13.38 3.54
C MET A 209 22.34 12.48 2.35
N GLU A 210 21.96 11.21 2.41
CA GLU A 210 22.10 10.31 1.26
C GLU A 210 21.25 10.77 0.07
N ILE A 211 20.05 11.30 0.30
CA ILE A 211 19.24 11.94 -0.75
C ILE A 211 19.92 13.20 -1.29
N LEU A 212 20.50 14.03 -0.41
CA LEU A 212 21.24 15.22 -0.79
C LEU A 212 22.43 14.90 -1.68
N ASP A 213 23.21 13.90 -1.30
CA ASP A 213 24.38 13.43 -2.06
C ASP A 213 23.95 12.91 -3.44
N SER A 214 22.85 12.15 -3.49
CA SER A 214 22.25 11.68 -4.74
C SER A 214 21.80 12.85 -5.64
N PHE A 215 21.12 13.85 -5.08
CA PHE A 215 20.69 15.04 -5.83
C PHE A 215 21.89 15.83 -6.39
N ASN A 216 22.88 16.11 -5.54
CA ASN A 216 24.06 16.87 -5.93
C ASN A 216 24.91 16.12 -6.95
N TYR A 217 24.97 14.79 -6.87
CA TYR A 217 25.61 13.97 -7.90
C TYR A 217 24.96 14.19 -9.27
N VAL A 218 23.63 14.03 -9.38
CA VAL A 218 22.92 14.19 -10.66
C VAL A 218 23.03 15.62 -11.19
N VAL A 219 22.87 16.63 -10.33
CA VAL A 219 23.01 18.05 -10.72
C VAL A 219 24.43 18.35 -11.21
N LYS A 220 25.47 17.78 -10.58
CA LYS A 220 26.86 17.94 -11.01
C LYS A 220 27.08 17.38 -12.42
N ILE A 221 26.56 16.19 -12.71
CA ILE A 221 26.65 15.59 -14.06
C ILE A 221 25.84 16.43 -15.06
N ALA A 222 24.63 16.87 -14.70
CA ALA A 222 23.82 17.74 -15.56
C ALA A 222 24.55 19.04 -15.88
N SER A 223 25.13 19.71 -14.88
CA SER A 223 25.86 20.96 -15.05
C SER A 223 27.08 20.83 -15.96
N HIS A 224 27.72 19.66 -16.00
CA HIS A 224 28.81 19.38 -16.94
C HIS A 224 28.36 19.41 -18.41
N TYR A 225 27.17 18.87 -18.72
CA TYR A 225 26.67 18.76 -20.10
C TYR A 225 25.73 19.90 -20.52
N LEU A 226 24.88 20.38 -19.62
CA LEU A 226 23.85 21.39 -19.90
C LEU A 226 24.24 22.80 -19.42
N GLY A 227 25.29 22.93 -18.61
CA GLY A 227 25.68 24.17 -17.96
C GLY A 227 24.85 24.49 -16.71
N ASN A 228 25.46 25.22 -15.77
CA ASN A 228 24.90 25.51 -14.46
C ASN A 228 23.51 26.17 -14.51
N THR A 229 23.31 27.13 -15.41
CA THR A 229 22.05 27.89 -15.51
C THR A 229 20.87 26.98 -15.85
N ILE A 230 21.05 26.06 -16.81
CA ILE A 230 20.00 25.12 -17.22
C ILE A 230 19.78 24.11 -16.10
N SER A 231 20.84 23.46 -15.61
CA SER A 231 20.73 22.44 -14.56
C SER A 231 20.00 22.96 -13.32
N THR A 232 20.36 24.14 -12.84
CA THR A 232 19.79 24.76 -11.64
C THR A 232 18.31 25.15 -11.82
N LYS A 233 17.99 25.75 -12.97
CA LYS A 233 16.61 26.17 -13.26
C LYS A 233 15.66 24.97 -13.30
N TYR A 234 16.08 23.89 -13.96
CA TYR A 234 15.20 22.75 -14.19
C TYR A 234 15.11 21.81 -12.99
N ILE A 235 16.16 21.67 -12.17
CA ILE A 235 16.03 20.89 -10.94
C ILE A 235 14.98 21.52 -10.01
N GLU A 236 14.95 22.85 -9.87
CA GLU A 236 13.88 23.52 -9.09
C GLU A 236 12.51 23.36 -9.75
N LEU A 237 12.43 23.54 -11.07
CA LEU A 237 11.16 23.46 -11.82
C LEU A 237 10.45 22.12 -11.65
N PHE A 238 11.21 21.02 -11.55
CA PHE A 238 10.65 19.69 -11.41
C PHE A 238 10.41 19.26 -9.96
N ARG A 239 10.70 20.12 -8.97
CA ARG A 239 10.33 19.86 -7.58
C ARG A 239 8.80 19.72 -7.48
N PRO A 240 8.28 18.58 -6.96
CA PRO A 240 6.85 18.43 -6.68
C PRO A 240 6.28 19.60 -5.88
N PHE A 241 5.30 20.30 -6.47
CA PHE A 241 4.62 21.44 -5.85
C PHE A 241 3.90 21.04 -4.57
N ASN A 242 3.87 21.97 -3.59
CA ASN A 242 3.18 21.82 -2.30
C ASN A 242 3.62 20.61 -1.46
N ASN A 243 4.87 20.17 -1.60
CA ASN A 243 5.42 19.08 -0.79
C ASN A 243 6.32 19.58 0.33
N HIS A 244 5.80 19.61 1.56
CA HIS A 244 6.53 20.06 2.73
C HIS A 244 7.78 19.22 3.06
N TYR A 245 7.82 17.94 2.65
CA TYR A 245 9.01 17.09 2.84
C TYR A 245 10.20 17.51 1.97
N LEU A 246 9.94 18.20 0.85
CA LEU A 246 10.97 18.67 -0.06
C LEU A 246 11.46 20.07 0.29
N ASN A 247 10.71 20.82 1.10
CA ASN A 247 11.06 22.19 1.49
C ASN A 247 12.35 22.30 2.31
N VAL A 248 12.79 21.19 2.90
CA VAL A 248 14.08 21.07 3.61
C VAL A 248 15.27 21.23 2.66
N PHE A 249 15.08 20.97 1.36
CA PHE A 249 16.09 21.16 0.33
C PHE A 249 16.01 22.59 -0.21
N LYS A 250 17.14 23.29 -0.17
CA LYS A 250 17.33 24.63 -0.76
C LYS A 250 18.33 24.54 -1.89
N ILE A 251 18.25 25.45 -2.85
CA ILE A 251 19.24 25.59 -3.91
C ILE A 251 20.04 26.85 -3.63
N ASN A 252 21.35 26.71 -3.51
CA ASN A 252 22.24 27.84 -3.30
C ASN A 252 22.54 28.59 -4.60
N SER A 253 23.25 29.71 -4.52
CA SER A 253 23.62 30.53 -5.69
C SER A 253 24.50 29.83 -6.72
N GLN A 254 25.10 28.69 -6.36
CA GLN A 254 25.95 27.89 -7.24
C GLN A 254 25.17 26.74 -7.91
N GLY A 255 23.88 26.61 -7.61
CA GLY A 255 23.01 25.56 -8.15
C GLY A 255 23.10 24.23 -7.43
N LEU A 256 23.84 24.14 -6.32
CA LEU A 256 23.89 22.95 -5.47
C LEU A 256 22.70 22.92 -4.53
N ILE A 257 22.21 21.72 -4.28
CA ILE A 257 21.16 21.48 -3.29
C ILE A 257 21.83 21.40 -1.90
N THR A 258 21.24 22.07 -0.92
CA THR A 258 21.65 22.10 0.49
C THR A 258 20.46 21.78 1.38
N VAL A 259 20.71 21.36 2.63
CA VAL A 259 19.68 21.08 3.63
C VAL A 259 19.95 21.91 4.87
N GLU A 260 18.91 22.56 5.42
CA GLU A 260 19.01 23.38 6.65
C GLU A 260 18.78 22.56 7.94
N GLU A 261 18.22 21.36 7.84
CA GLU A 261 17.93 20.45 8.98
C GLU A 261 19.10 19.50 9.32
N ASN A 262 19.05 18.93 10.54
CA ASN A 262 20.02 17.99 11.09
C ASN A 262 20.26 16.76 10.18
N SER A 263 21.52 16.42 9.94
CA SER A 263 22.01 15.40 8.99
C SER A 263 21.60 13.95 9.28
N THR A 264 21.01 13.66 10.45
CA THR A 264 20.68 12.30 10.91
C THR A 264 19.22 11.89 10.66
N LYS A 265 18.38 12.77 10.12
CA LYS A 265 16.97 12.47 9.86
C LYS A 265 16.85 11.47 8.71
N THR A 266 16.22 10.33 8.98
CA THR A 266 15.88 9.32 7.98
C THR A 266 14.51 9.60 7.37
N ILE A 267 14.33 9.15 6.13
CA ILE A 267 13.11 9.34 5.36
C ILE A 267 12.34 8.03 5.25
N ASN A 268 11.00 8.09 5.28
CA ASN A 268 10.15 6.92 5.10
C ASN A 268 9.87 6.64 3.61
N TYR A 269 9.22 5.50 3.32
CA TYR A 269 8.86 5.11 1.95
C TYR A 269 7.97 6.14 1.22
N SER A 270 7.03 6.76 1.93
CA SER A 270 6.16 7.79 1.36
C SER A 270 6.94 9.04 0.95
N GLN A 271 7.90 9.46 1.77
CA GLN A 271 8.82 10.56 1.51
C GLN A 271 9.78 10.21 0.37
N LEU A 272 10.34 9.00 0.39
CA LEU A 272 11.17 8.45 -0.68
C LEU A 272 10.51 8.62 -2.04
N LYS A 273 9.23 8.26 -2.16
CA LYS A 273 8.48 8.39 -3.42
C LYS A 273 8.48 9.81 -3.99
N PHE A 274 8.46 10.85 -3.16
CA PHE A 274 8.51 12.24 -3.63
C PHE A 274 9.92 12.64 -4.09
N TYR A 275 10.97 12.19 -3.41
CA TYR A 275 12.35 12.37 -3.87
C TYR A 275 12.57 11.65 -5.21
N GLN A 276 12.06 10.41 -5.34
CA GLN A 276 12.09 9.62 -6.56
C GLN A 276 11.36 10.31 -7.71
N GLU A 277 10.16 10.84 -7.46
CA GLU A 277 9.41 11.57 -8.48
C GLU A 277 10.18 12.80 -8.97
N TRP A 278 10.76 13.56 -8.04
CA TRP A 278 11.54 14.76 -8.34
C TRP A 278 12.76 14.43 -9.20
N ILE A 279 13.61 13.50 -8.75
CA ILE A 279 14.83 13.14 -9.48
C ILE A 279 14.52 12.52 -10.84
N ARG A 280 13.44 11.71 -10.91
CA ARG A 280 13.04 11.04 -12.15
C ARG A 280 12.63 12.04 -13.22
N LYS A 281 11.82 13.04 -12.88
CA LYS A 281 11.40 14.09 -13.82
C LYS A 281 12.60 14.92 -14.29
N TYR A 282 13.52 15.22 -13.39
CA TYR A 282 14.74 15.95 -13.74
C TYR A 282 15.63 15.16 -14.71
N ILE A 283 15.93 13.88 -14.40
CA ILE A 283 16.73 13.03 -15.29
C ILE A 283 16.05 12.87 -16.66
N GLN A 284 14.72 12.63 -16.69
CA GLN A 284 13.98 12.55 -17.95
C GLN A 284 14.13 13.79 -18.81
N PHE A 285 14.10 14.98 -18.20
CA PHE A 285 14.32 16.23 -18.92
C PHE A 285 15.76 16.37 -19.42
N CYS A 286 16.76 16.08 -18.58
CA CYS A 286 18.15 16.10 -18.99
C CYS A 286 18.40 15.14 -20.18
N SER A 287 17.78 13.96 -20.16
CA SER A 287 17.83 12.98 -21.27
C SER A 287 17.16 13.45 -22.56
N LEU A 288 16.24 14.43 -22.51
CA LEU A 288 15.67 15.05 -23.72
C LEU A 288 16.66 16.00 -24.41
N ILE A 289 17.54 16.64 -23.63
CA ILE A 289 18.54 17.59 -24.14
C ILE A 289 19.83 16.85 -24.52
N PHE A 290 20.29 15.97 -23.64
CA PHE A 290 21.47 15.13 -23.87
C PHE A 290 21.05 13.66 -23.81
N LYS A 291 20.94 13.03 -24.98
CA LYS A 291 20.36 11.68 -25.13
C LYS A 291 21.05 10.61 -24.28
N ASP A 292 22.35 10.76 -24.04
CA ASP A 292 23.17 9.83 -23.24
C ASP A 292 23.30 10.26 -21.77
N PHE A 293 22.41 11.14 -21.28
CA PHE A 293 22.46 11.62 -19.91
C PHE A 293 22.22 10.49 -18.91
N GLU A 294 21.17 9.70 -19.09
CA GLU A 294 20.84 8.59 -18.18
C GLU A 294 21.97 7.55 -18.11
N SER A 295 22.64 7.27 -19.24
CA SER A 295 23.78 6.33 -19.29
C SER A 295 25.06 6.90 -18.68
N SER A 296 25.16 8.22 -18.48
CA SER A 296 26.29 8.87 -17.80
C SER A 296 26.21 8.80 -16.26
N LEU A 297 25.08 8.35 -15.71
CA LEU A 297 24.86 8.25 -14.27
C LEU A 297 25.29 6.88 -13.73
N GLU A 298 25.92 6.88 -12.56
CA GLU A 298 26.22 5.70 -11.76
C GLU A 298 24.97 5.26 -10.98
N PRO A 299 24.36 4.09 -11.27
CA PRO A 299 23.10 3.68 -10.65
C PRO A 299 23.14 3.66 -9.12
N GLN A 300 24.26 3.23 -8.54
CA GLN A 300 24.46 3.16 -7.09
C GLN A 300 24.48 4.52 -6.38
N LYS A 301 24.72 5.62 -7.10
CA LYS A 301 24.73 6.98 -6.55
C LYS A 301 23.39 7.70 -6.70
N VAL A 302 22.45 7.12 -7.43
CA VAL A 302 21.13 7.73 -7.67
C VAL A 302 20.08 6.99 -6.88
N ILE A 303 19.79 7.49 -5.68
CA ILE A 303 18.86 6.85 -4.76
C ILE A 303 17.44 6.90 -5.32
N GLY A 304 16.83 5.72 -5.45
CA GLY A 304 15.42 5.58 -5.81
C GLY A 304 15.10 5.83 -7.29
N TYR A 305 16.12 5.88 -8.16
CA TYR A 305 15.93 5.86 -9.60
C TYR A 305 16.39 4.51 -10.15
N GLU A 306 15.44 3.67 -10.57
CA GLU A 306 15.78 2.49 -11.37
C GLU A 306 16.24 2.97 -12.75
N ILE A 307 17.56 3.10 -12.93
CA ILE A 307 18.16 3.27 -14.26
C ILE A 307 17.72 2.05 -15.07
N LYS A 308 17.04 2.26 -16.21
CA LYS A 308 16.76 1.17 -17.13
C LYS A 308 18.10 0.69 -17.67
N SER A 309 18.68 -0.32 -17.04
CA SER A 309 19.90 -0.95 -17.50
C SER A 309 19.62 -1.55 -18.88
N GLY A 310 20.05 -0.85 -19.92
CA GLY A 310 20.14 -1.34 -21.29
C GLY A 310 21.25 -2.38 -21.45
N PHE A 311 21.57 -3.17 -20.42
CA PHE A 311 22.44 -4.33 -20.55
C PHE A 311 21.59 -5.50 -21.07
N ARG A 312 21.54 -5.61 -22.41
CA ARG A 312 21.47 -6.93 -23.03
C ARG A 312 22.66 -7.71 -22.51
N ASN A 313 22.40 -8.72 -21.67
CA ASN A 313 23.37 -9.77 -21.40
C ASN A 313 23.90 -10.29 -22.74
N ARG A 314 25.22 -10.20 -22.91
CA ARG A 314 25.99 -11.16 -23.72
C ARG A 314 26.82 -11.97 -22.75
#